data_AF-A0A0P7B9T6-F1
#
_entry.id   AF-A0A0P7B9T6-F1
#
_cell.length_a   1.000
_cell.length_b   1.000
_cell.length_c   1.000
_cell.angle_alpha   90.00
_cell.angle_beta   90.00
_cell.angle_gamma   90.00
#
_symmetry.space_group_name_H-M   'P 1'
#
loop_
_entity.id
_entity.type
_entity.pdbx_description
1 polymer ?
#
loop_
_entity_poly.entity_id
_entity_poly.type
_entity_poly.pdbx_seq_one_letter_code
_entity_poly.pdbx_strand_id
1 'polypeptide(L)'
;MTPTPDIAKRISEIMTDMAKEQEELEAISLFIDNIEQASFRQMSGSASSARNRRKKSKVLSTEEGKSIEEEKEDYERRRVEKQEKIRLMWLKINQLQEEAKKI
;
A
#
# COMPACT_ATOMS: atom_id res chain seq x y z
N MET A 1 -4.44 32.68 17.72
CA MET A 1 -3.64 33.16 16.58
C MET A 1 -3.93 32.25 15.40
N THR A 2 -4.40 32.81 14.29
CA THR A 2 -4.56 32.09 13.02
C THR A 2 -3.18 31.91 12.39
N PRO A 3 -2.85 30.74 11.82
CA PRO A 3 -1.60 30.56 11.07
C PRO A 3 -1.47 31.67 10.02
N THR A 4 -0.26 32.16 9.80
CA THR A 4 -0.02 33.10 8.68
C THR A 4 -0.50 32.45 7.37
N PRO A 5 -1.08 33.22 6.44
CA PRO A 5 -1.73 32.66 5.24
C PRO A 5 -0.85 31.69 4.43
N ASP A 6 0.46 31.87 4.49
CA ASP A 6 1.46 31.04 3.82
C ASP A 6 1.61 29.64 4.45
N ILE A 7 1.64 29.55 5.79
CA ILE A 7 1.77 28.26 6.49
C ILE A 7 0.50 27.42 6.29
N ALA A 8 -0.68 28.05 6.38
CA ALA A 8 -1.96 27.39 6.18
C ALA A 8 -2.07 26.79 4.77
N LYS A 9 -1.66 27.56 3.75
CA LYS A 9 -1.63 27.09 2.35
C LYS A 9 -0.70 25.89 2.18
N ARG A 10 0.50 25.95 2.76
CA ARG A 10 1.49 24.89 2.65
C ARG A 10 1.06 23.59 3.34
N ILE A 11 0.37 23.70 4.49
CA ILE A 11 -0.25 22.54 5.14
C ILE A 11 -1.33 21.94 4.22
N SER A 12 -2.19 22.77 3.62
CA SER A 12 -3.25 22.30 2.71
C SER A 12 -2.69 21.57 1.48
N GLU A 13 -1.59 22.05 0.90
CA GLU A 13 -0.90 21.37 -0.21
C GLU A 13 -0.37 19.99 0.22
N ILE A 14 0.31 19.91 1.36
CA ILE A 14 0.83 18.63 1.90
C ILE A 14 -0.31 17.66 2.21
N MET A 15 -1.44 18.14 2.75
CA MET A 15 -2.61 17.29 3.01
C MET A 15 -3.24 16.76 1.71
N THR A 16 -3.23 17.55 0.64
CA THR A 16 -3.73 17.12 -0.68
C THR A 16 -2.85 16.02 -1.26
N ASP A 17 -1.53 16.17 -1.16
CA ASP A 17 -0.60 15.15 -1.60
C ASP A 17 -0.66 13.89 -0.73
N MET A 18 -0.84 14.04 0.59
CA MET A 18 -1.03 12.92 1.50
C MET A 18 -2.29 12.11 1.16
N ALA A 19 -3.39 12.76 0.77
CA ALA A 19 -4.61 12.08 0.37
C ALA A 19 -4.38 11.19 -0.87
N LYS A 20 -3.61 11.65 -1.86
CA LYS A 20 -3.23 10.84 -3.03
C LYS A 20 -2.38 9.63 -2.63
N GLU A 21 -1.41 9.83 -1.75
CA GLU A 21 -0.58 8.72 -1.25
C GLU A 21 -1.38 7.70 -0.45
N GLN A 22 -2.43 8.13 0.27
CA GLN A 22 -3.36 7.25 0.97
C GLN A 22 -4.21 6.43 0.00
N GLU A 23 -4.75 7.04 -1.05
CA GLU A 23 -5.51 6.34 -2.09
C GLU A 23 -4.66 5.25 -2.76
N GLU A 24 -3.41 5.56 -3.10
CA GLU A 24 -2.48 4.57 -3.67
C GLU A 24 -2.14 3.45 -2.67
N LEU A 25 -1.98 3.78 -1.38
CA LEU A 25 -1.75 2.79 -0.33
C LEU A 25 -2.95 1.85 -0.15
N GLU A 26 -4.16 2.37 -0.21
CA GLU A 26 -5.40 1.58 -0.17
C GLU A 26 -5.50 0.64 -1.37
N ALA A 27 -5.20 1.13 -2.58
CA ALA A 27 -5.16 0.30 -3.79
C ALA A 27 -4.15 -0.85 -3.67
N ILE A 28 -2.95 -0.58 -3.16
CA ILE A 28 -1.91 -1.60 -2.91
C ILE A 28 -2.40 -2.62 -1.87
N SER A 29 -3.05 -2.16 -0.80
CA SER A 29 -3.53 -3.04 0.27
C SER A 29 -4.63 -3.97 -0.24
N LEU A 30 -5.59 -3.45 -1.01
CA LEU A 30 -6.64 -4.23 -1.66
C LEU A 30 -6.06 -5.29 -2.60
N PHE A 31 -5.00 -4.97 -3.34
CA PHE A 31 -4.35 -5.92 -4.23
C PHE A 31 -3.70 -7.08 -3.47
N ILE A 32 -2.97 -6.77 -2.38
CA ILE A 32 -2.35 -7.80 -1.51
C ILE A 32 -3.43 -8.72 -0.92
N ASP A 33 -4.52 -8.15 -0.39
CA ASP A 33 -5.62 -8.91 0.18
C ASP A 33 -6.27 -9.85 -0.85
N ASN A 34 -6.41 -9.40 -2.11
CA ASN A 34 -6.94 -10.21 -3.19
C ASN A 34 -6.03 -11.40 -3.53
N ILE A 35 -4.70 -11.21 -3.54
CA ILE A 35 -3.73 -12.29 -3.73
C ILE A 35 -3.87 -13.33 -2.62
N GLU A 36 -3.94 -12.89 -1.36
CA GLU A 36 -4.03 -13.80 -0.22
C GLU A 36 -5.34 -14.60 -0.23
N GLN A 37 -6.47 -13.96 -0.55
CA GLN A 37 -7.76 -14.64 -0.70
C GLN A 37 -7.74 -15.66 -1.84
N ALA A 38 -7.13 -15.33 -2.98
CA ALA A 38 -6.99 -16.26 -4.09
C ALA A 38 -6.17 -17.50 -3.70
N SER A 39 -5.06 -17.31 -2.99
CA SER A 39 -4.23 -18.39 -2.45
C SER A 39 -5.01 -19.27 -1.46
N PHE A 40 -5.74 -18.67 -0.53
CA PHE A 40 -6.55 -19.38 0.45
C PHE A 40 -7.66 -20.24 -0.19
N ARG A 41 -8.39 -19.68 -1.17
CA ARG A 41 -9.44 -20.42 -1.92
C ARG A 41 -8.87 -21.63 -2.65
N GLN A 42 -7.67 -21.50 -3.25
CA GLN A 42 -7.01 -22.62 -3.89
C GLN A 42 -6.66 -23.71 -2.88
N MET A 43 -6.09 -23.39 -1.71
CA MET A 43 -5.77 -24.36 -0.67
C MET A 43 -7.03 -25.06 -0.10
N SER A 44 -8.12 -24.34 0.14
CA SER A 44 -9.38 -24.90 0.63
C SER A 44 -10.03 -25.90 -0.36
N GLY A 45 -10.00 -25.61 -1.67
CA GLY A 45 -10.50 -26.51 -2.71
C GLY A 45 -9.62 -27.75 -2.99
N SER A 46 -8.47 -27.86 -2.31
CA SER A 46 -7.45 -28.88 -2.57
C SER A 46 -7.63 -30.18 -1.78
N ALA A 47 -8.39 -30.14 -0.69
CA ALA A 47 -8.55 -31.29 0.21
C ALA A 47 -9.24 -32.49 -0.46
N SER A 48 -10.03 -32.28 -1.53
CA SER A 48 -10.84 -33.34 -2.16
C SER A 48 -10.25 -33.99 -3.42
N SER A 49 -9.06 -33.58 -3.90
CA SER A 49 -8.51 -34.10 -5.17
C SER A 49 -6.98 -34.18 -5.18
N ALA A 50 -6.41 -34.93 -4.24
CA ALA A 50 -4.97 -35.17 -4.13
C ALA A 50 -4.36 -36.00 -5.29
N ARG A 51 -5.16 -36.68 -6.12
CA ARG A 51 -4.65 -37.66 -7.10
C ARG A 51 -4.21 -37.09 -8.45
N ASN A 52 -4.63 -35.88 -8.83
CA ASN A 52 -4.42 -35.35 -10.20
C ASN A 52 -3.41 -34.20 -10.34
N ARG A 53 -2.75 -33.76 -9.26
CA ARG A 53 -2.07 -32.44 -9.23
C ARG A 53 -0.58 -32.39 -9.50
N ARG A 54 0.13 -33.53 -9.56
CA ARG A 54 1.58 -33.53 -9.86
C ARG A 54 1.93 -33.04 -11.28
N LYS A 55 0.96 -32.84 -12.17
CA LYS A 55 1.19 -32.39 -13.55
C LYS A 55 0.94 -30.91 -13.83
N LYS A 56 0.47 -30.12 -12.84
CA LYS A 56 0.06 -28.71 -13.04
C LYS A 56 0.80 -27.67 -12.19
N SER A 57 1.88 -28.02 -11.49
CA SER A 57 2.67 -27.04 -10.71
C SER A 57 3.52 -26.09 -11.56
N LYS A 58 3.29 -26.01 -12.88
CA LYS A 58 4.07 -25.20 -13.82
C LYS A 58 3.43 -23.83 -14.12
N VAL A 59 2.30 -23.49 -13.50
CA VAL A 59 1.54 -22.28 -13.86
C VAL A 59 0.99 -21.59 -12.61
N LEU A 60 1.86 -20.90 -11.88
CA LEU A 60 1.47 -19.82 -10.97
C LEU A 60 2.32 -18.59 -11.28
N SER A 61 2.49 -18.33 -12.57
CA SER A 61 3.05 -17.09 -13.09
C SER A 61 1.91 -16.13 -13.40
N THR A 62 2.01 -14.87 -12.98
CA THR A 62 1.08 -13.81 -13.40
C THR A 62 1.27 -13.47 -14.88
N GLU A 63 0.46 -12.55 -15.42
CA GLU A 63 0.48 -12.19 -16.85
C GLU A 63 1.87 -11.70 -17.30
N GLU A 64 2.68 -11.22 -16.36
CA GLU A 64 4.06 -10.73 -16.56
C GLU A 64 5.14 -11.82 -16.35
N GLY A 65 4.76 -13.06 -16.08
CA GLY A 65 5.70 -14.17 -15.91
C GLY A 65 6.36 -14.26 -14.53
N LYS A 66 6.07 -13.32 -13.61
CA LYS A 66 6.52 -13.36 -12.21
C LYS A 66 5.74 -14.40 -11.40
N SER A 67 6.39 -14.98 -10.39
CA SER A 67 5.67 -15.76 -9.38
C SER A 67 4.70 -14.85 -8.61
N ILE A 68 3.54 -15.37 -8.23
CA ILE A 68 2.59 -14.66 -7.35
C ILE A 68 3.27 -14.20 -6.05
N GLU A 69 4.22 -14.98 -5.52
CA GLU A 69 5.00 -14.62 -4.34
C GLU A 69 5.91 -13.40 -4.60
N GLU A 70 6.59 -13.36 -5.74
CA GLU A 70 7.48 -12.24 -6.13
C GLU A 70 6.68 -10.95 -6.32
N GLU A 71 5.50 -11.06 -6.93
CA GLU A 71 4.60 -9.92 -7.09
C GLU A 71 4.10 -9.42 -5.73
N LYS A 72 3.70 -10.33 -4.83
CA LYS A 72 3.30 -9.95 -3.46
C LYS A 72 4.42 -9.19 -2.73
N GLU A 73 5.66 -9.68 -2.79
CA GLU A 73 6.82 -9.02 -2.16
C GLU A 73 7.06 -7.61 -2.74
N ASP A 74 6.91 -7.43 -4.06
CA ASP A 74 7.01 -6.13 -4.71
C ASP A 74 5.95 -5.15 -4.18
N TYR A 75 4.69 -5.60 -4.04
CA TYR A 75 3.61 -4.76 -3.51
C TYR A 75 3.77 -4.48 -2.01
N GLU A 76 4.26 -5.43 -1.21
CA GLU A 76 4.57 -5.20 0.20
C GLU A 76 5.65 -4.14 0.39
N ARG A 77 6.70 -4.18 -0.45
CA ARG A 77 7.74 -3.14 -0.45
C ARG A 77 7.17 -1.77 -0.77
N ARG A 78 6.36 -1.67 -1.83
CA ARG A 78 5.67 -0.42 -2.19
C ARG A 78 4.75 0.08 -1.07
N ARG A 79 4.04 -0.83 -0.38
CA ARG A 79 3.20 -0.49 0.79
C ARG A 79 4.02 0.19 1.88
N VAL A 80 5.19 -0.37 2.23
CA VAL A 80 6.08 0.19 3.26
C VAL A 80 6.62 1.56 2.84
N GLU A 81 7.04 1.72 1.58
CA GLU A 81 7.51 3.00 1.05
C GLU A 81 6.44 4.10 1.12
N LYS A 82 5.19 3.77 0.76
CA LYS A 82 4.05 4.69 0.85
C LYS A 82 3.73 5.06 2.30
N GLN A 83 3.75 4.10 3.21
CA GLN A 83 3.56 4.34 4.64
C GLN A 83 4.62 5.29 5.21
N GLU A 84 5.89 5.11 4.84
CA GLU A 84 6.96 6.02 5.29
C GLU A 84 6.79 7.43 4.70
N LYS A 85 6.40 7.54 3.43
CA LYS A 85 6.14 8.85 2.79
C LYS A 85 5.02 9.60 3.51
N ILE A 86 3.91 8.92 3.83
CA ILE A 86 2.80 9.49 4.61
C ILE A 86 3.27 9.92 6.01
N ARG A 87 4.09 9.10 6.67
CA ARG A 87 4.67 9.43 7.99
C ARG A 87 5.50 10.71 7.95
N LEU A 88 6.35 10.87 6.93
CA LEU A 88 7.16 12.08 6.74
C LEU A 88 6.31 13.31 6.47
N MET A 89 5.24 13.20 5.68
CA MET A 89 4.30 14.28 5.44
C MET A 89 3.59 14.71 6.73
N TRP A 90 3.17 13.76 7.58
CA TRP A 90 2.61 14.05 8.90
C TRP A 90 3.58 14.80 9.81
N LEU A 91 4.84 14.35 9.87
CA LEU A 91 5.88 15.05 10.62
C LEU A 91 6.05 16.49 10.12
N LYS A 92 6.01 16.70 8.80
CA LYS A 92 6.14 18.04 8.24
C LYS A 92 4.95 18.94 8.58
N ILE A 93 3.72 18.41 8.54
CA ILE A 93 2.52 19.15 8.98
C ILE A 93 2.65 19.55 10.45
N ASN A 94 3.05 18.62 11.33
CA ASN A 94 3.23 18.91 12.75
C ASN A 94 4.29 19.99 12.98
N GLN A 95 5.41 19.93 12.27
CA GLN A 95 6.45 20.97 12.33
C GLN A 95 5.89 22.35 11.93
N LEU A 96 5.16 22.43 10.81
CA LEU A 96 4.54 23.67 10.34
C LEU A 96 3.49 24.21 11.32
N GLN A 97 2.73 23.33 11.97
CA GLN A 97 1.78 23.72 13.01
C GLN A 97 2.48 24.27 14.25
N GLU A 98 3.60 23.68 14.67
CA GLU A 98 4.40 24.19 15.78
C GLU A 98 5.09 25.53 15.44
N GLU A 99 5.55 25.71 14.20
CA GLU A 99 6.05 27.00 13.71
C GLU A 99 4.96 28.07 13.76
N ALA A 100 3.73 27.75 13.33
CA ALA A 100 2.60 28.68 13.38
C ALA A 100 2.17 29.07 14.80
N LYS A 101 2.44 28.24 15.82
CA LYS A 101 2.14 28.56 17.24
C LYS A 101 3.16 29.49 17.87
N LYS A 102 4.39 29.53 17.34
CA LYS A 102 5.49 30.36 17.86
C LYS A 102 5.48 31.80 17.32
N ILE A 103 4.65 32.06 16.31
CA ILE A 103 4.43 33.37 15.67
C ILE A 103 3.19 34.01 16.28
#